data_AF-A0A7J8VQF8-F1
#
_entry.id   AF-A0A7J8VQF8-F1
#
_cell.length_a   1.000
_cell.length_b   1.000
_cell.length_c   1.000
_cell.angle_alpha   90.00
_cell.angle_beta   90.00
_cell.angle_gamma   90.00
#
_symmetry.space_group_name_H-M   'P 1'
#
loop_
_entity.id
_entity.type
_entity.pdbx_description
1 polymer ?
#
loop_
_entity_poly.entity_id
_entity_poly.type
_entity_poly.pdbx_seq_one_letter_code
_entity_poly.pdbx_strand_id
1 'polypeptide(L)'
;SHCNWVGITCNNAGSVTKLSLAEYDLRLRGTLHHLNFLSLPNLIRLHLRNNSLYGPIPSHIGNLSKLIFLDLSYNYFSGHMPI
;
A
#
# COMPACT_ATOMS: atom_id res chain seq x y z
N SER A 1 8.82 -4.33 -16.91
CA SER A 1 8.45 -3.03 -16.32
C SER A 1 7.45 -3.27 -15.19
N HIS A 2 7.58 -2.58 -14.06
CA HIS A 2 6.69 -2.69 -12.89
C HIS A 2 5.26 -2.23 -13.18
N CYS A 3 5.05 -1.38 -14.19
CA CYS A 3 3.72 -0.89 -14.57
C CYS A 3 2.79 -1.94 -15.19
N ASN A 4 3.32 -3.14 -15.50
CA ASN A 4 2.53 -4.26 -16.03
C ASN A 4 2.16 -5.27 -14.93
N TRP A 5 2.53 -5.00 -13.67
CA TRP A 5 2.21 -5.89 -12.57
C TRP A 5 0.75 -5.77 -12.17
N VAL A 6 0.19 -6.90 -11.76
CA VAL A 6 -1.16 -6.99 -11.22
C VAL A 6 -1.31 -6.00 -10.05
N GLY A 7 -2.40 -5.23 -10.06
CA GLY A 7 -2.70 -4.26 -9.02
C GLY A 7 -1.87 -2.97 -9.06
N ILE A 8 -0.96 -2.79 -10.01
CA ILE A 8 -0.18 -1.56 -10.20
C ILE A 8 -0.78 -0.74 -11.34
N THR A 9 -0.96 0.56 -11.11
CA THR A 9 -1.22 1.54 -12.17
C THR A 9 -0.16 2.63 -12.09
N CYS A 10 0.39 3.00 -13.25
CA CYS A 10 1.36 4.08 -13.39
C CYS A 10 0.77 5.28 -14.13
N ASN A 11 1.36 6.46 -13.93
CA ASN A 11 1.13 7.62 -14.79
C ASN A 11 1.96 7.54 -16.10
N ASN A 12 1.84 8.55 -16.96
CA ASN A 12 2.56 8.63 -18.24
C ASN A 12 4.09 8.65 -18.11
N ALA A 13 4.62 9.02 -16.94
CA ALA A 13 6.06 8.99 -16.63
C ALA A 13 6.52 7.64 -16.06
N GLY A 14 5.64 6.64 -15.97
CA GLY A 14 5.94 5.32 -15.40
C GLY A 14 6.00 5.28 -13.88
N SER A 15 5.57 6.35 -13.19
CA SER A 15 5.53 6.39 -11.72
C SER A 15 4.22 5.80 -11.19
N VAL A 16 4.29 4.98 -10.14
CA VAL A 16 3.13 4.30 -9.56
C VAL A 16 2.18 5.31 -8.90
N THR A 17 0.90 5.25 -9.29
CA THR A 17 -0.17 6.10 -8.77
C THR A 17 -1.26 5.33 -8.02
N LYS A 18 -1.50 4.06 -8.37
CA LYS A 18 -2.39 3.14 -7.64
C LYS A 18 -1.65 1.84 -7.36
N LEU A 19 -1.74 1.40 -6.10
CA LEU A 19 -1.42 0.04 -5.68
C LEU A 19 -2.68 -0.54 -5.03
N SER A 20 -3.30 -1.51 -5.70
CA SER A 20 -4.55 -2.14 -5.24
C SER A 20 -4.47 -3.64 -5.40
N LEU A 21 -4.43 -4.32 -4.27
CA LEU A 21 -4.42 -5.79 -4.20
C LEU A 21 -5.72 -6.37 -3.65
N ALA A 22 -6.62 -5.51 -3.18
CA ALA A 22 -7.90 -5.90 -2.58
C ALA A 22 -8.89 -6.55 -3.55
N GLU A 23 -8.71 -6.35 -4.86
CA GLU A 23 -9.53 -6.95 -5.92
C GLU A 23 -9.16 -8.43 -6.16
N TYR A 24 -8.13 -8.93 -5.48
CA TYR A 24 -7.57 -10.26 -5.68
C TYR A 24 -7.58 -11.05 -4.36
N ASP A 25 -8.02 -12.32 -4.38
CA ASP A 25 -7.95 -13.23 -3.21
C ASP A 25 -6.52 -13.79 -3.04
N LEU A 26 -5.56 -12.89 -2.77
CA LEU A 26 -4.14 -13.23 -2.67
C LEU A 26 -3.74 -13.71 -1.28
N ARG A 27 -4.58 -13.45 -0.26
CA ARG A 27 -4.33 -13.79 1.16
C ARG A 27 -2.92 -13.43 1.62
N LEU A 28 -2.41 -12.26 1.20
CA LEU A 28 -1.02 -11.88 1.41
C LEU A 28 -0.71 -11.86 2.90
N ARG A 29 0.38 -12.53 3.29
CA ARG A 29 0.90 -12.54 4.66
C ARG A 29 2.22 -11.77 4.70
N GLY A 30 2.45 -11.06 5.80
CA GLY A 30 3.67 -10.29 6.01
C GLY A 30 3.39 -8.98 6.73
N THR A 31 4.41 -8.12 6.79
CA THR A 31 4.36 -6.81 7.44
C THR A 31 4.68 -5.70 6.45
N LEU A 32 4.33 -4.45 6.80
CA LEU A 32 4.69 -3.27 6.01
C LEU A 32 6.03 -2.65 6.42
N HIS A 33 6.72 -3.19 7.43
CA HIS A 33 7.90 -2.56 8.06
C HIS A 33 9.06 -2.26 7.12
N HIS A 34 9.27 -3.11 6.11
CA HIS A 34 10.37 -2.95 5.14
C HIS A 34 9.97 -2.16 3.90
N LEU A 35 8.72 -1.70 3.80
CA LEU A 35 8.26 -0.97 2.64
C LEU A 35 8.77 0.47 2.68
N ASN A 36 9.58 0.85 1.69
CA ASN A 36 10.05 2.22 1.55
C ASN A 36 8.98 3.09 0.87
N PHE A 37 8.18 3.80 1.65
CA PHE A 37 7.14 4.69 1.16
C PHE A 37 7.70 5.86 0.32
N LEU A 38 8.96 6.27 0.52
CA LEU A 38 9.59 7.31 -0.29
C LEU A 38 9.83 6.88 -1.75
N SER A 39 9.86 5.57 -2.02
CA SER A 39 9.96 5.04 -3.39
C SER A 39 8.64 5.15 -4.18
N LEU A 40 7.56 5.61 -3.53
CA LEU A 40 6.23 5.76 -4.13
C LEU A 40 5.74 7.23 -4.04
N PRO A 41 6.53 8.22 -4.53
CA PRO A 41 6.26 9.65 -4.30
C PRO A 41 5.00 10.17 -5.00
N ASN A 42 4.46 9.40 -5.95
CA ASN A 42 3.24 9.74 -6.69
C ASN A 42 2.05 8.84 -6.35
N LEU A 43 2.12 8.06 -5.28
CA LEU A 43 1.03 7.17 -4.90
C LEU A 43 -0.17 7.97 -4.42
N ILE A 44 -1.30 7.76 -5.08
CA ILE A 44 -2.58 8.42 -4.81
C ILE A 44 -3.51 7.47 -4.07
N ARG A 45 -3.48 6.17 -4.40
CA ARG A 45 -4.34 5.15 -3.79
C ARG A 45 -3.54 3.93 -3.33
N LEU A 46 -3.71 3.56 -2.05
CA LEU A 46 -3.20 2.34 -1.47
C LEU A 46 -4.37 1.50 -0.93
N HIS A 47 -4.65 0.37 -1.58
CA HIS A 47 -5.78 -0.51 -1.25
C HIS A 47 -5.28 -1.94 -1.02
N LEU A 48 -5.07 -2.28 0.25
CA LEU A 48 -4.57 -3.58 0.70
C LEU A 48 -5.62 -4.37 1.50
N ARG A 49 -6.89 -3.95 1.39
CA ARG A 49 -8.02 -4.60 2.06
C ARG A 49 -8.06 -6.10 1.80
N ASN A 50 -8.61 -6.84 2.76
CA ASN A 50 -8.91 -8.27 2.64
C ASN A 50 -7.67 -9.12 2.34
N ASN A 51 -6.63 -8.91 3.15
CA ASN A 51 -5.41 -9.71 3.13
C ASN A 51 -5.13 -10.24 4.55
N SER A 52 -4.00 -10.92 4.72
CA SER A 52 -3.55 -11.46 5.99
C SER A 52 -2.29 -10.74 6.50
N LEU A 53 -2.18 -9.43 6.22
CA LEU A 53 -1.07 -8.60 6.69
C LEU A 53 -1.19 -8.36 8.19
N TYR A 54 -0.07 -8.26 8.89
CA TYR A 54 -0.03 -8.17 10.35
C TYR A 54 1.10 -7.26 10.85
N GLY A 55 1.11 -7.01 12.17
CA GLY A 55 2.04 -6.09 12.83
C GLY A 55 1.58 -4.63 12.75
N PRO A 56 2.42 -3.67 13.16
CA PRO A 56 2.05 -2.26 13.15
C PRO A 56 2.14 -1.64 11.76
N ILE A 57 1.29 -0.64 11.54
CA ILE A 57 1.34 0.22 10.37
C ILE A 57 2.52 1.19 10.60
N PRO A 58 3.55 1.19 9.72
CA PRO A 58 4.70 2.07 9.92
C PRO A 58 4.31 3.54 9.82
N SER A 59 4.81 4.38 10.73
CA SER A 59 4.58 5.84 10.72
C SER A 59 5.02 6.51 9.42
N HIS A 60 6.04 5.96 8.77
CA HIS A 60 6.52 6.41 7.47
C HIS A 60 5.47 6.30 6.34
N ILE A 61 4.32 5.66 6.56
CA ILE A 61 3.18 5.73 5.63
C ILE A 61 2.73 7.19 5.39
N GLY A 62 2.94 8.07 6.38
CA GLY A 62 2.70 9.51 6.25
C GLY A 62 3.57 10.22 5.22
N ASN A 63 4.68 9.61 4.78
CA ASN A 63 5.53 10.16 3.71
C ASN A 63 4.84 10.11 2.33
N LEU A 64 3.75 9.36 2.18
CA LEU A 64 2.93 9.33 0.97
C LEU A 64 2.09 10.61 0.86
N SER A 65 2.76 11.74 0.61
CA SER A 65 2.17 13.09 0.61
C SER A 65 1.03 13.31 -0.40
N LYS A 66 0.89 12.44 -1.41
CA LYS A 66 -0.18 12.51 -2.43
C LYS A 66 -1.31 11.52 -2.20
N LEU A 67 -1.25 10.74 -1.10
CA LEU A 67 -2.24 9.71 -0.82
C LEU A 67 -3.58 10.34 -0.48
N ILE A 68 -4.62 10.00 -1.25
CA ILE A 68 -6.00 10.45 -1.00
C ILE A 68 -6.91 9.30 -0.58
N PHE A 69 -6.47 8.06 -0.75
CA PHE A 69 -7.22 6.86 -0.41
C PHE A 69 -6.30 5.83 0.23
N LEU A 70 -6.64 5.44 1.45
CA LEU A 70 -5.98 4.37 2.20
C LEU A 70 -7.05 3.42 2.73
N ASP A 71 -7.01 2.17 2.28
CA ASP A 71 -7.83 1.11 2.85
C ASP A 71 -6.96 -0.10 3.19
N LEU A 72 -6.82 -0.31 4.50
CA LEU A 72 -6.08 -1.40 5.14
C LEU A 72 -7.02 -2.36 5.89
N SER A 73 -8.34 -2.19 5.76
CA SER A 73 -9.35 -2.96 6.49
C SER A 73 -9.30 -4.46 6.17
N TYR A 74 -9.89 -5.29 7.02
CA TYR A 74 -9.85 -6.76 6.86
C TYR A 74 -8.41 -7.30 6.70
N ASN A 75 -7.54 -6.86 7.61
CA ASN A 75 -6.19 -7.39 7.85
C ASN A 75 -6.03 -7.61 9.37
N TYR A 76 -4.88 -8.15 9.78
CA TYR A 76 -4.52 -8.40 11.18
C TYR A 76 -3.50 -7.39 11.72
N PHE A 77 -3.59 -6.13 11.27
CA PHE A 77 -2.73 -5.06 11.80
C PHE A 77 -2.99 -4.84 13.29
N SER A 78 -1.94 -4.52 14.04
CA SER A 78 -1.96 -4.35 15.50
C SER A 78 -1.02 -3.23 15.94
N GLY A 79 -1.10 -2.78 17.19
CA GLY A 79 -0.29 -1.66 17.70
C GLY A 79 -0.96 -0.30 17.50
N HIS A 80 -0.20 0.77 17.74
CA HIS A 80 -0.73 2.13 17.72
C HIS A 80 -0.95 2.62 16.29
N MET A 81 -2.02 3.41 16.10
CA MET A 81 -2.19 4.13 14.85
C MET A 81 -1.03 5.13 14.67
N PRO A 82 -0.43 5.20 13.47
CA PRO A 82 0.58 6.20 13.17
C PRO A 82 -0.05 7.60 13.23
N ILE A 83 0.53 8.47 14.07
CA ILE A 83 0.16 9.88 14.25
C ILE A 83 1.03 10.73 13.33
#